data_AF-A0A353YEK8-F1
#
_entry.id   AF-A0A353YEK8-F1
#
_cell.length_a   1.000
_cell.length_b   1.000
_cell.length_c   1.000
_cell.angle_alpha   90.00
_cell.angle_beta   90.00
_cell.angle_gamma   90.00
#
_symmetry.space_group_name_H-M   'P 1'
#
loop_
_entity.id
_entity.type
_entity.pdbx_description
1 polymer ?
#
loop_
_entity_poly.entity_id
_entity_poly.type
_entity_poly.pdbx_seq_one_letter_code
_entity_poly.pdbx_strand_id
1 'polypeptide(L)'
;MPSVAWKGKCQDPETRYRLLGHLHRLAARSDEYLRLSQPERPFVLNALSEQRGQALRIRANIESIDRPISGSIRISSWVGPDPEAIAARAREAGLTLLDDPEAKGPPLITIRNARLRGLDFKLFDPRGLYPGADRMSFVFLECPDYPVLDGRLVEVATREDCAASGAEILRGADVYLCGPSIHLRYYLEDWTDCLFSWIRFFFIGDFWWHRWEEMQGYADYRQVFEDLQTDRGIEEAATAAFDAVLGTFCQHAEHWIGEVEGWAKGEKGAG
;
A
#
# COMPACT_ATOMS: atom_id res chain seq x y z
N MET A 1 7.43 13.97 2.94
CA MET A 1 7.21 13.90 1.48
C MET A 1 5.77 13.47 1.25
N PRO A 2 5.10 13.87 0.15
CA PRO A 2 3.72 13.46 -0.09
C PRO A 2 3.68 11.94 -0.31
N SER A 3 3.14 11.24 0.69
CA SER A 3 2.85 9.81 0.66
C SER A 3 1.36 9.62 0.82
N VAL A 4 0.80 8.61 0.17
CA VAL A 4 -0.55 8.15 0.43
C VAL A 4 -0.45 7.00 1.42
N ALA A 5 -1.10 7.12 2.57
CA ALA A 5 -1.15 6.06 3.58
C ALA A 5 -2.60 5.58 3.73
N TRP A 6 -2.77 4.28 4.00
CA TRP A 6 -4.10 3.70 4.20
C TRP A 6 -4.14 2.70 5.34
N LYS A 7 -5.33 2.46 5.85
CA LYS A 7 -5.64 1.59 6.98
C LYS A 7 -6.99 0.93 6.74
N GLY A 8 -7.19 -0.22 7.34
CA GLY A 8 -8.47 -0.91 7.30
C GLY A 8 -8.44 -2.18 8.13
N LYS A 9 -9.61 -2.70 8.48
CA LYS A 9 -9.74 -3.97 9.17
C LYS A 9 -10.77 -4.86 8.46
N CYS A 10 -10.35 -6.04 8.05
CA CYS A 10 -11.23 -7.06 7.51
C CYS A 10 -10.87 -8.42 8.11
N GLN A 11 -11.76 -8.97 8.94
CA GLN A 11 -11.57 -10.30 9.53
C GLN A 11 -12.17 -11.40 8.65
N ASP A 12 -13.20 -11.06 7.87
CA ASP A 12 -13.88 -12.00 6.99
C ASP A 12 -12.95 -12.51 5.86
N PRO A 13 -12.59 -13.81 5.84
CA PRO A 13 -11.71 -14.36 4.81
C PRO A 13 -12.31 -14.28 3.39
N GLU A 14 -13.63 -14.38 3.25
CA GLU A 14 -14.28 -14.39 1.94
C GLU A 14 -14.21 -13.00 1.28
N THR A 15 -14.52 -11.95 2.03
CA THR A 15 -14.36 -10.55 1.59
C THR A 15 -12.91 -10.24 1.25
N ARG A 16 -11.94 -10.70 2.05
CA ARG A 16 -10.51 -10.55 1.74
C ARG A 16 -10.11 -11.25 0.44
N TYR A 17 -10.59 -12.48 0.23
CA TYR A 17 -10.30 -13.24 -0.98
C TYR A 17 -10.84 -12.53 -2.23
N ARG A 18 -12.10 -12.05 -2.19
CA ARG A 18 -12.70 -11.29 -3.30
C ARG A 18 -11.93 -10.01 -3.60
N LEU A 19 -11.61 -9.21 -2.58
CA LEU A 19 -10.80 -7.99 -2.73
C LEU A 19 -9.44 -8.29 -3.38
N LEU A 20 -8.72 -9.29 -2.86
CA LEU A 20 -7.41 -9.67 -3.39
C LEU A 20 -7.49 -10.17 -4.83
N GLY A 21 -8.57 -10.86 -5.23
CA GLY A 21 -8.80 -11.27 -6.61
C GLY A 21 -8.83 -10.10 -7.60
N HIS A 22 -9.51 -9.01 -7.24
CA HIS A 22 -9.47 -7.77 -8.04
C HIS A 22 -8.08 -7.14 -8.03
N LEU A 23 -7.46 -6.98 -6.85
CA LEU A 23 -6.14 -6.36 -6.73
C LEU A 23 -5.04 -7.14 -7.48
N HIS A 24 -5.17 -8.45 -7.61
CA HIS A 24 -4.29 -9.26 -8.47
C HIS A 24 -4.37 -8.85 -9.95
N ARG A 25 -5.55 -8.46 -10.45
CA ARG A 25 -5.70 -7.96 -11.83
C ARG A 25 -4.97 -6.63 -12.02
N LEU A 26 -5.06 -5.72 -11.04
CA LEU A 26 -4.30 -4.47 -11.03
C LEU A 26 -2.79 -4.74 -10.96
N ALA A 27 -2.35 -5.59 -10.04
CA ALA A 27 -0.95 -5.97 -9.90
C ALA A 27 -0.39 -6.58 -11.19
N ALA A 28 -1.12 -7.49 -11.83
CA ALA A 28 -0.73 -8.09 -13.10
C ALA A 28 -0.60 -7.04 -14.23
N ARG A 29 -1.55 -6.09 -14.31
CA ARG A 29 -1.48 -5.01 -15.31
C ARG A 29 -0.31 -4.07 -15.04
N SER A 30 -0.07 -3.71 -13.79
CA SER A 30 1.08 -2.91 -13.38
C SER A 30 2.40 -3.59 -13.74
N ASP A 31 2.52 -4.89 -13.46
CA ASP A 31 3.69 -5.70 -13.78
C ASP A 31 3.92 -5.85 -15.29
N GLU A 32 2.85 -5.92 -16.09
CA GLU A 32 2.94 -5.87 -17.55
C GLU A 32 3.60 -4.58 -18.04
N TYR A 33 3.14 -3.41 -17.57
CA TYR A 33 3.77 -2.12 -17.91
C TYR A 33 5.23 -2.06 -17.42
N LEU A 34 5.49 -2.55 -16.21
CA LEU A 34 6.85 -2.59 -15.65
C LEU A 34 7.80 -3.43 -16.50
N ARG A 35 7.32 -4.49 -17.16
CA ARG A 35 8.12 -5.41 -17.96
C ARG A 35 8.22 -5.03 -19.43
N LEU A 36 7.14 -4.51 -20.03
CA LEU A 36 7.01 -4.39 -21.48
C LEU A 36 6.98 -2.94 -21.98
N SER A 37 6.73 -1.97 -21.10
CA SER A 37 6.38 -0.59 -21.50
C SER A 37 7.19 0.46 -20.75
N GLN A 38 8.46 0.16 -20.47
CA GLN A 38 9.37 1.12 -19.86
C GLN A 38 9.74 2.21 -20.88
N PRO A 39 9.34 3.48 -20.67
CA PRO A 39 9.69 4.55 -21.60
C PRO A 39 11.17 4.88 -21.52
N GLU A 40 11.70 5.49 -22.58
CA GLU A 40 12.96 6.20 -22.47
C GLU A 40 12.80 7.41 -21.52
N ARG A 41 13.65 7.49 -20.50
CA ARG A 41 13.61 8.55 -19.49
C ARG A 41 14.71 9.59 -19.72
N PRO A 42 14.46 10.88 -19.44
CA PRO A 42 15.51 11.89 -19.31
C PRO A 42 16.61 11.47 -18.33
N PHE A 43 17.83 11.93 -18.57
CA PHE A 43 19.00 11.63 -17.74
C PHE A 43 18.76 11.97 -16.26
N VAL A 44 18.14 13.13 -15.98
CA VAL A 44 17.86 13.59 -14.61
C VAL A 44 16.96 12.59 -13.85
N LEU A 45 15.98 11.97 -14.51
CA LEU A 45 15.11 10.98 -13.85
C LEU A 45 15.86 9.69 -13.55
N ASN A 46 16.71 9.21 -14.47
CA ASN A 46 17.54 8.04 -14.25
C ASN A 46 18.51 8.25 -13.09
N ALA A 47 19.22 9.39 -13.05
CA ALA A 47 20.14 9.73 -11.97
C ALA A 47 19.45 9.77 -10.60
N LEU A 48 18.25 10.36 -10.52
CA LEU A 48 17.46 10.39 -9.29
C LEU A 48 16.99 8.99 -8.86
N SER A 49 16.58 8.16 -9.81
CA SER A 49 16.14 6.78 -9.55
C SER A 49 17.31 5.93 -9.02
N GLU A 50 18.47 5.98 -9.69
CA GLU A 50 19.67 5.27 -9.28
C GLU A 50 20.13 5.68 -7.88
N GLN A 51 20.20 6.99 -7.61
CA GLN A 51 20.58 7.50 -6.29
C GLN A 51 19.66 6.97 -5.18
N ARG A 52 18.35 6.88 -5.44
CA ARG A 52 17.37 6.36 -4.48
C ARG A 52 17.38 4.83 -4.39
N GLY A 53 17.81 4.14 -5.45
CA GLY A 53 17.82 2.68 -5.55
C GLY A 53 19.05 1.98 -4.96
N GLN A 54 20.17 2.67 -4.78
CA GLN A 54 21.48 2.07 -4.45
C GLN A 54 21.52 1.18 -3.19
N ALA A 55 20.67 1.41 -2.20
CA ALA A 55 20.63 0.65 -0.95
C ALA A 55 19.43 -0.29 -0.83
N LEU A 56 18.60 -0.40 -1.87
CA LEU A 56 17.34 -1.13 -1.79
C LEU A 56 17.51 -2.61 -2.14
N ARG A 57 16.85 -3.45 -1.34
CA ARG A 57 16.75 -4.89 -1.62
C ARG A 57 15.98 -5.12 -2.92
N ILE A 58 16.49 -6.02 -3.76
CA ILE A 58 15.78 -6.45 -4.96
C ILE A 58 14.55 -7.28 -4.56
N ARG A 59 13.38 -6.83 -4.99
CA ARG A 59 12.08 -7.46 -4.74
C ARG A 59 11.37 -7.77 -6.05
N ALA A 60 10.59 -8.85 -6.07
CA ALA A 60 9.73 -9.14 -7.20
C ALA A 60 8.70 -8.02 -7.39
N ASN A 61 8.22 -7.81 -8.63
CA ASN A 61 7.19 -6.80 -8.90
C ASN A 61 5.87 -7.15 -8.20
N ILE A 62 5.57 -8.44 -8.02
CA ILE A 62 4.40 -8.94 -7.30
C ILE A 62 4.86 -9.98 -6.28
N GLU A 63 4.42 -9.83 -5.04
CA GLU A 63 4.65 -10.76 -3.94
C GLU A 63 3.30 -11.18 -3.36
N SER A 64 2.92 -12.44 -3.61
CA SER A 64 1.77 -13.06 -2.93
C SER A 64 2.23 -13.60 -1.58
N ILE A 65 1.60 -13.14 -0.52
CA ILE A 65 1.95 -13.52 0.85
C ILE A 65 0.84 -14.43 1.37
N ASP A 66 1.19 -15.66 1.73
CA ASP A 66 0.31 -16.54 2.48
C ASP A 66 1.14 -17.46 3.37
N ARG A 67 1.57 -16.95 4.53
CA ARG A 67 2.53 -17.66 5.38
C ARG A 67 2.38 -17.36 6.86
N PRO A 68 2.67 -18.33 7.74
CA PRO A 68 2.92 -18.01 9.14
C PRO A 68 4.22 -17.20 9.27
N ILE A 69 4.26 -16.34 10.27
CA ILE A 69 5.47 -15.64 10.72
C ILE A 69 5.69 -15.91 12.21
N SER A 70 6.94 -16.04 12.60
CA SER A 70 7.34 -16.33 13.97
C SER A 70 8.63 -15.60 14.33
N GLY A 71 8.83 -15.34 15.62
CA GLY A 71 10.02 -14.67 16.13
C GLY A 71 9.69 -13.35 16.82
N SER A 72 10.61 -12.40 16.79
CA SER A 72 10.41 -11.04 17.31
C SER A 72 9.62 -10.21 16.30
N ILE A 73 8.29 -10.19 16.42
CA ILE A 73 7.41 -9.42 15.54
C ILE A 73 7.06 -8.10 16.24
N ARG A 74 7.39 -6.97 15.61
CA ARG A 74 7.04 -5.62 16.08
C ARG A 74 5.96 -5.03 15.21
N ILE A 75 4.92 -4.50 15.82
CA ILE A 75 3.73 -3.99 15.12
C ILE A 75 3.51 -2.56 15.56
N SER A 76 3.57 -1.62 14.63
CA SER A 76 3.23 -0.22 14.91
C SER A 76 1.77 -0.10 15.31
N SER A 77 1.46 0.67 16.36
CA SER A 77 0.05 0.97 16.66
C SER A 77 -0.64 1.83 15.59
N TRP A 78 0.10 2.45 14.66
CA TRP A 78 -0.47 3.16 13.49
C TRP A 78 -1.16 2.26 12.45
N VAL A 79 -1.13 0.93 12.61
CA VAL A 79 -1.87 0.00 11.75
C VAL A 79 -3.40 0.18 11.82
N GLY A 80 -3.91 0.96 12.78
CA GLY A 80 -5.30 1.40 12.77
C GLY A 80 -5.45 2.90 13.08
N PRO A 81 -6.70 3.38 13.04
CA PRO A 81 -7.00 4.81 13.00
C PRO A 81 -6.61 5.56 14.27
N ASP A 82 -6.68 4.88 15.42
CA ASP A 82 -6.32 5.42 16.74
C ASP A 82 -5.15 4.61 17.34
N PRO A 83 -3.91 5.10 17.20
CA PRO A 83 -2.71 4.43 17.72
C PRO A 83 -2.72 4.29 19.25
N GLU A 84 -3.32 5.23 19.98
CA GLU A 84 -3.37 5.22 21.44
C GLU A 84 -4.36 4.16 21.93
N ALA A 85 -5.55 4.10 21.33
CA ALA A 85 -6.54 3.07 21.65
C ALA A 85 -6.03 1.67 21.30
N ILE A 86 -5.30 1.51 20.19
CA ILE A 86 -4.67 0.22 19.83
C ILE A 86 -3.64 -0.19 20.88
N ALA A 87 -2.78 0.74 21.31
CA ALA A 87 -1.77 0.47 22.34
C ALA A 87 -2.42 0.15 23.70
N ALA A 88 -3.44 0.89 24.11
CA ALA A 88 -4.18 0.65 25.34
C ALA A 88 -4.80 -0.76 25.36
N ARG A 89 -5.51 -1.14 24.29
CA ARG A 89 -6.11 -2.47 24.16
C ARG A 89 -5.08 -3.60 24.05
N ALA A 90 -3.94 -3.35 23.42
CA ALA A 90 -2.84 -4.31 23.41
C ALA A 90 -2.28 -4.54 24.83
N ARG A 91 -2.11 -3.47 25.61
CA ARG A 91 -1.69 -3.53 27.01
C ARG A 91 -2.71 -4.29 27.88
N GLU A 92 -4.00 -4.02 27.70
CA GLU A 92 -5.09 -4.76 28.37
C GLU A 92 -5.08 -6.25 28.03
N ALA A 93 -4.69 -6.61 26.80
CA ALA A 93 -4.51 -7.99 26.36
C ALA A 93 -3.18 -8.63 26.84
N GLY A 94 -2.41 -7.93 27.68
CA GLY A 94 -1.14 -8.43 28.23
C GLY A 94 0.04 -8.40 27.25
N LEU A 95 -0.08 -7.67 26.13
CA LEU A 95 1.01 -7.53 25.16
C LEU A 95 2.07 -6.53 25.64
N THR A 96 3.32 -6.81 25.29
CA THR A 96 4.43 -5.90 25.55
C THR A 96 4.42 -4.75 24.55
N LEU A 97 4.54 -3.53 25.06
CA LEU A 97 4.75 -2.32 24.28
C LEU A 97 6.20 -1.88 24.39
N LEU A 98 6.77 -1.47 23.27
CA LEU A 98 8.05 -0.80 23.19
C LEU A 98 7.78 0.66 22.83
N ASP A 99 8.18 1.56 23.71
CA ASP A 99 8.16 3.00 23.45
C ASP A 99 9.54 3.43 22.95
N ASP A 100 9.59 4.34 21.99
CA ASP A 100 10.83 5.02 21.63
C ASP A 100 10.89 6.34 22.41
N PRO A 101 11.73 6.48 23.44
CA PRO A 101 11.82 7.72 24.19
C PRO A 101 12.41 8.88 23.36
N GLU A 102 13.12 8.57 22.27
CA GLU A 102 13.75 9.58 21.41
C GLU A 102 12.92 9.89 20.16
N ALA A 103 12.22 8.90 19.60
CA ALA A 103 11.30 9.11 18.49
C ALA A 103 9.89 9.41 18.99
N LYS A 104 9.29 10.53 18.57
CA LYS A 104 7.86 10.84 18.77
C LYS A 104 6.92 9.93 17.96
N GLY A 105 7.31 8.67 17.75
CA GLY A 105 6.58 7.68 17.00
C GLY A 105 5.55 6.94 17.85
N PRO A 106 4.67 6.15 17.22
CA PRO A 106 3.80 5.24 17.96
C PRO A 106 4.55 4.23 18.80
N PRO A 107 3.94 3.73 19.89
CA PRO A 107 4.39 2.51 20.53
C PRO A 107 4.35 1.33 19.55
N LEU A 108 5.33 0.43 19.69
CA LEU A 108 5.35 -0.84 18.98
C LEU A 108 4.84 -1.96 19.88
N ILE A 109 3.88 -2.72 19.38
CA ILE A 109 3.34 -3.91 20.03
C ILE A 109 4.20 -5.11 19.63
N THR A 110 4.60 -5.92 20.60
CA THR A 110 5.40 -7.11 20.36
C THR A 110 4.56 -8.37 20.48
N ILE A 111 4.61 -9.23 19.44
CA ILE A 111 4.03 -10.58 19.45
C ILE A 111 5.06 -11.59 18.95
N ARG A 112 4.78 -12.88 19.13
CA ARG A 112 5.70 -13.96 18.72
C ARG A 112 5.30 -14.72 17.48
N ASN A 113 4.00 -14.84 17.23
CA ASN A 113 3.45 -15.62 16.14
C ASN A 113 2.27 -14.89 15.54
N ALA A 114 2.16 -14.93 14.22
CA ALA A 114 1.00 -14.50 13.48
C ALA A 114 0.99 -15.18 12.12
N ARG A 115 -0.05 -14.93 11.34
CA ARG A 115 -0.09 -15.28 9.93
C ARG A 115 -0.30 -14.02 9.10
N LEU A 116 0.34 -13.96 7.95
CA LEU A 116 0.17 -12.89 6.98
C LEU A 116 -0.47 -13.46 5.73
N ARG A 117 -1.45 -12.76 5.20
CA ARG A 117 -2.13 -13.11 3.95
C ARG A 117 -2.45 -11.87 3.13
N GLY A 118 -2.04 -11.84 1.87
CA GLY A 118 -2.40 -10.76 0.96
C GLY A 118 -1.40 -10.56 -0.16
N LEU A 119 -1.35 -9.32 -0.66
CA LEU A 119 -0.62 -8.97 -1.87
C LEU A 119 0.20 -7.70 -1.64
N ASP A 120 1.46 -7.73 -2.08
CA ASP A 120 2.32 -6.56 -2.15
C ASP A 120 2.87 -6.46 -3.59
N PHE A 121 2.68 -5.32 -4.25
CA PHE A 121 3.11 -5.16 -5.64
C PHE A 121 3.60 -3.75 -5.96
N LYS A 122 4.51 -3.62 -6.92
CA LYS A 122 4.92 -2.32 -7.47
C LYS A 122 3.82 -1.72 -8.31
N LEU A 123 3.48 -0.47 -8.04
CA LEU A 123 2.65 0.35 -8.92
C LEU A 123 3.54 0.95 -10.01
N PHE A 124 3.17 0.75 -11.27
CA PHE A 124 3.91 1.27 -12.41
C PHE A 124 3.90 2.80 -12.38
N ASP A 125 5.07 3.43 -12.27
CA ASP A 125 5.28 4.86 -12.52
C ASP A 125 6.30 5.00 -13.66
N PRO A 126 5.90 5.50 -14.84
CA PRO A 126 6.81 5.65 -15.98
C PRO A 126 7.99 6.58 -15.68
N ARG A 127 7.87 7.48 -14.71
CA ARG A 127 8.96 8.40 -14.29
C ARG A 127 10.01 7.69 -13.43
N GLY A 128 9.67 6.57 -12.77
CA GLY A 128 10.58 5.79 -11.94
C GLY A 128 11.17 6.53 -10.74
N LEU A 129 10.43 7.48 -10.15
CA LEU A 129 10.97 8.43 -9.18
C LEU A 129 11.31 7.81 -7.81
N TYR A 130 10.52 6.85 -7.33
CA TYR A 130 10.62 6.33 -5.97
C TYR A 130 10.77 4.81 -5.97
N PRO A 131 11.87 4.26 -6.54
CA PRO A 131 12.08 2.83 -6.51
C PRO A 131 12.01 2.33 -5.07
N GLY A 132 11.24 1.28 -4.82
CA GLY A 132 11.08 0.64 -3.50
C GLY A 132 10.14 1.35 -2.52
N ALA A 133 9.70 2.57 -2.81
CA ALA A 133 8.61 3.25 -2.11
C ALA A 133 7.37 3.43 -3.01
N ASP A 134 7.34 2.70 -4.12
CA ASP A 134 6.33 2.67 -5.19
C ASP A 134 5.43 1.43 -5.08
N ARG A 135 5.25 0.88 -3.87
CA ARG A 135 4.58 -0.41 -3.65
C ARG A 135 3.24 -0.24 -2.96
N MET A 136 2.23 -0.97 -3.42
CA MET A 136 0.94 -1.10 -2.75
C MET A 136 0.89 -2.39 -1.95
N SER A 137 0.76 -2.27 -0.63
CA SER A 137 0.58 -3.40 0.29
C SER A 137 -0.87 -3.56 0.75
N PHE A 138 -1.48 -4.68 0.38
CA PHE A 138 -2.77 -5.16 0.88
C PHE A 138 -2.56 -6.50 1.57
N VAL A 139 -1.79 -6.47 2.66
CA VAL A 139 -1.47 -7.65 3.48
C VAL A 139 -2.27 -7.57 4.77
N PHE A 140 -3.01 -8.62 5.08
CA PHE A 140 -3.79 -8.73 6.30
C PHE A 140 -3.02 -9.51 7.35
N LEU A 141 -2.97 -8.94 8.56
CA LEU A 141 -2.51 -9.62 9.76
C LEU A 141 -3.60 -10.54 10.29
N GLU A 142 -3.34 -11.84 10.33
CA GLU A 142 -4.20 -12.84 10.95
C GLU A 142 -3.60 -13.23 12.31
N CYS A 143 -4.30 -12.85 13.38
CA CYS A 143 -3.87 -13.06 14.75
C CYS A 143 -5.09 -13.19 15.68
N PRO A 144 -5.82 -14.32 15.61
CA PRO A 144 -7.11 -14.48 16.29
C PRO A 144 -7.02 -14.33 17.81
N ASP A 145 -5.85 -14.63 18.40
CA ASP A 145 -5.59 -14.45 19.83
C ASP A 145 -5.61 -12.98 20.27
N TYR A 146 -5.41 -12.04 19.35
CA TYR A 146 -5.38 -10.60 19.62
C TYR A 146 -6.35 -9.84 18.70
N PRO A 147 -7.67 -9.78 19.02
CA PRO A 147 -8.68 -9.16 18.18
C PRO A 147 -8.46 -7.67 17.84
N VAL A 148 -7.63 -6.97 18.61
CA VAL A 148 -7.24 -5.57 18.32
C VAL A 148 -6.35 -5.47 17.07
N LEU A 149 -5.54 -6.50 16.81
CA LEU A 149 -4.59 -6.61 15.70
C LEU A 149 -5.15 -7.42 14.53
N ASP A 150 -6.01 -8.39 14.82
CA ASP A 150 -6.55 -9.32 13.82
C ASP A 150 -7.32 -8.60 12.70
N GLY A 151 -7.05 -9.00 11.45
CA GLY A 151 -7.63 -8.48 10.23
C GLY A 151 -7.10 -7.12 9.78
N ARG A 152 -6.09 -6.53 10.44
CA ARG A 152 -5.54 -5.21 10.08
C ARG A 152 -4.69 -5.27 8.81
N LEU A 153 -4.80 -4.24 7.98
CA LEU A 153 -3.89 -4.01 6.87
C LEU A 153 -2.51 -3.60 7.39
N VAL A 154 -1.47 -4.22 6.84
CA VAL A 154 -0.07 -3.96 7.19
C VAL A 154 0.81 -3.92 5.95
N GLU A 155 1.92 -3.22 6.08
CA GLU A 155 3.10 -3.36 5.24
C GLU A 155 4.17 -4.13 6.02
N VAL A 156 4.91 -4.98 5.30
CA VAL A 156 5.83 -5.95 5.90
C VAL A 156 7.27 -5.54 5.62
N ALA A 157 7.98 -5.15 6.68
CA ALA A 157 9.42 -4.96 6.66
C ALA A 157 10.11 -6.21 7.25
N THR A 158 11.07 -6.75 6.49
CA THR A 158 11.89 -7.90 6.89
C THR A 158 12.98 -7.48 7.87
N ARG A 159 13.68 -8.46 8.46
CA ARG A 159 14.87 -8.21 9.27
C ARG A 159 15.92 -7.37 8.54
N GLU A 160 16.11 -7.59 7.23
CA GLU A 160 17.04 -6.79 6.41
C GLU A 160 16.60 -5.33 6.32
N ASP A 161 15.31 -5.09 6.09
CA ASP A 161 14.73 -3.75 6.01
C ASP A 161 14.83 -3.03 7.37
N CYS A 162 14.56 -3.74 8.47
CA CYS A 162 14.72 -3.23 9.83
C CYS A 162 16.17 -2.80 10.11
N ALA A 163 17.15 -3.62 9.72
CA ALA A 163 18.56 -3.30 9.89
C ALA A 163 18.99 -2.10 9.04
N ALA A 164 18.52 -2.03 7.79
CA ALA A 164 18.79 -0.92 6.88
C ALA A 164 18.19 0.41 7.35
N SER A 165 17.07 0.38 8.09
CA SER A 165 16.44 1.59 8.63
C SER A 165 17.32 2.35 9.64
N GLY A 166 18.24 1.65 10.33
CA GLY A 166 19.04 2.20 11.42
C GLY A 166 18.25 2.56 12.69
N ALA A 167 16.94 2.30 12.74
CA ALA A 167 16.10 2.63 13.89
C ALA A 167 16.38 1.68 15.06
N GLU A 168 16.78 2.23 16.21
CA GLU A 168 17.13 1.44 17.40
C GLU A 168 15.95 0.60 17.89
N ILE A 169 14.74 1.17 17.87
CA ILE A 169 13.51 0.46 18.24
C ILE A 169 13.15 -0.69 17.29
N LEU A 170 13.83 -0.84 16.14
CA LEU A 170 13.69 -1.99 15.22
C LEU A 170 14.86 -2.99 15.31
N ARG A 171 15.89 -2.69 16.12
CA ARG A 171 17.03 -3.60 16.35
C ARG A 171 16.58 -4.94 16.93
N GLY A 172 16.90 -6.03 16.25
CA GLY A 172 16.54 -7.39 16.67
C GLY A 172 15.07 -7.79 16.40
N ALA A 173 14.33 -6.99 15.61
CA ALA A 173 13.07 -7.44 15.05
C ALA A 173 13.33 -8.41 13.89
N ASP A 174 12.57 -9.50 13.85
CA ASP A 174 12.55 -10.43 12.71
C ASP A 174 11.62 -9.94 11.62
N VAL A 175 10.52 -9.32 12.04
CA VAL A 175 9.50 -8.71 11.20
C VAL A 175 9.02 -7.44 11.86
N TYR A 176 8.92 -6.37 11.07
CA TYR A 176 8.21 -5.15 11.45
C TYR A 176 6.98 -4.98 10.58
N LEU A 177 5.83 -4.72 11.22
CA LEU A 177 4.55 -4.49 10.58
C LEU A 177 4.13 -3.04 10.85
N CYS A 178 3.91 -2.26 9.80
CA CYS A 178 3.45 -0.88 9.89
C CYS A 178 2.20 -0.64 9.05
N GLY A 179 1.60 0.54 9.19
CA GLY A 179 0.55 0.96 8.26
C GLY A 179 1.12 1.10 6.85
N PRO A 180 0.42 0.62 5.82
CA PRO A 180 0.92 0.69 4.45
C PRO A 180 0.92 2.12 3.91
N SER A 181 1.94 2.43 3.10
CA SER A 181 2.07 3.72 2.44
C SER A 181 2.79 3.63 1.09
N ILE A 182 2.54 4.61 0.22
CA ILE A 182 3.17 4.70 -1.10
C ILE A 182 3.54 6.15 -1.44
N HIS A 183 4.68 6.34 -2.10
CA HIS A 183 5.14 7.64 -2.58
C HIS A 183 4.77 7.83 -4.05
N LEU A 184 3.82 8.74 -4.30
CA LEU A 184 3.27 8.98 -5.63
C LEU A 184 3.77 10.27 -6.29
N ARG A 185 4.00 11.33 -5.52
CA ARG A 185 4.41 12.66 -6.01
C ARG A 185 3.55 13.09 -7.21
N TYR A 186 2.27 13.28 -6.94
CA TYR A 186 1.25 13.75 -7.89
C TYR A 186 0.89 12.78 -9.03
N TYR A 187 1.46 11.57 -9.07
CA TYR A 187 1.08 10.55 -10.05
C TYR A 187 0.07 9.58 -9.45
N LEU A 188 -1.08 9.43 -10.10
CA LEU A 188 -2.16 8.54 -9.65
C LEU A 188 -2.75 8.88 -8.27
N GLU A 189 -2.53 10.07 -7.71
CA GLU A 189 -3.12 10.44 -6.41
C GLU A 189 -4.66 10.45 -6.46
N ASP A 190 -5.25 11.11 -7.46
CA ASP A 190 -6.71 11.11 -7.65
C ASP A 190 -7.25 9.72 -8.02
N TRP A 191 -6.46 8.94 -8.76
CA TRP A 191 -6.79 7.55 -9.07
C TRP A 191 -6.80 6.68 -7.81
N THR A 192 -5.88 6.90 -6.87
CA THR A 192 -5.90 6.20 -5.58
C THR A 192 -7.12 6.56 -4.74
N ASP A 193 -7.60 7.80 -4.81
CA ASP A 193 -8.85 8.19 -4.15
C ASP A 193 -10.04 7.38 -4.69
N CYS A 194 -10.10 7.14 -6.01
CA CYS A 194 -11.13 6.31 -6.63
C CYS A 194 -11.00 4.83 -6.21
N LEU A 195 -9.80 4.24 -6.30
CA LEU A 195 -9.54 2.87 -5.87
C LEU A 195 -9.90 2.66 -4.40
N PHE A 196 -9.48 3.55 -3.52
CA PHE A 196 -9.71 3.45 -2.08
C PHE A 196 -11.17 3.69 -1.69
N SER A 197 -11.88 4.55 -2.42
CA SER A 197 -13.32 4.69 -2.28
C SER A 197 -14.06 3.40 -2.68
N TRP A 198 -13.62 2.75 -3.75
CA TRP A 198 -14.15 1.44 -4.17
C TRP A 198 -13.90 0.35 -3.09
N ILE A 199 -12.68 0.28 -2.54
CA ILE A 199 -12.36 -0.66 -1.44
C ILE A 199 -13.26 -0.39 -0.23
N ARG A 200 -13.41 0.88 0.13
CA ARG A 200 -14.21 1.28 1.29
C ARG A 200 -15.68 0.89 1.13
N PHE A 201 -16.23 1.13 -0.05
CA PHE A 201 -17.64 0.89 -0.31
C PHE A 201 -17.98 -0.60 -0.36
N PHE A 202 -17.21 -1.40 -1.09
CA PHE A 202 -17.56 -2.79 -1.38
C PHE A 202 -16.96 -3.83 -0.42
N PHE A 203 -15.89 -3.52 0.32
CA PHE A 203 -15.14 -4.54 1.08
C PHE A 203 -14.85 -4.15 2.53
N ILE A 204 -14.35 -2.94 2.77
CA ILE A 204 -13.82 -2.56 4.09
C ILE A 204 -14.46 -1.23 4.50
N GLY A 205 -15.62 -1.28 5.17
CA GLY A 205 -16.36 -0.06 5.52
C GLY A 205 -15.59 0.95 6.39
N ASP A 206 -14.66 0.45 7.22
CA ASP A 206 -13.75 1.26 8.04
C ASP A 206 -12.44 1.63 7.33
N PHE A 207 -12.33 1.41 6.02
CA PHE A 207 -11.16 1.76 5.23
C PHE A 207 -10.95 3.26 5.26
N TRP A 208 -9.73 3.63 5.60
CA TRP A 208 -9.31 5.01 5.76
C TRP A 208 -8.03 5.22 4.98
N TRP A 209 -7.90 6.39 4.35
CA TRP A 209 -6.67 6.81 3.72
C TRP A 209 -6.47 8.30 3.89
N HIS A 210 -5.21 8.70 3.76
CA HIS A 210 -4.82 10.10 3.75
C HIS A 210 -3.71 10.30 2.73
N ARG A 211 -3.84 11.37 1.96
CA ARG A 211 -2.77 11.94 1.15
C ARG A 211 -2.53 13.38 1.59
N TRP A 212 -1.39 13.93 1.18
CA TRP A 212 -0.93 15.25 1.63
C TRP A 212 -1.94 16.37 1.36
N GLU A 213 -2.68 16.29 0.26
CA GLU A 213 -3.77 17.21 -0.06
C GLU A 213 -5.08 16.66 0.50
N GLU A 214 -5.77 17.45 1.31
CA GLU A 214 -7.06 17.06 1.89
C GLU A 214 -8.16 17.16 0.81
N MET A 215 -8.61 16.02 0.30
CA MET A 215 -9.78 15.92 -0.58
C MET A 215 -10.87 15.05 0.03
N GLN A 216 -12.13 15.39 -0.21
CA GLN A 216 -13.31 14.62 0.20
C GLN A 216 -13.54 13.38 -0.69
N GLY A 217 -12.48 12.62 -1.02
CA GLY A 217 -12.50 11.64 -2.11
C GLY A 217 -13.63 10.60 -2.04
N TYR A 218 -13.99 10.11 -0.85
CA TYR A 218 -15.09 9.14 -0.72
C TYR A 218 -16.47 9.71 -1.06
N ALA A 219 -16.74 10.96 -0.70
CA ALA A 219 -18.06 11.57 -0.90
C ALA A 219 -18.38 11.68 -2.39
N ASP A 220 -17.37 11.93 -3.22
CA ASP A 220 -17.51 12.11 -4.67
C ASP A 220 -17.93 10.82 -5.39
N TYR A 221 -17.43 9.66 -4.94
CA TYR A 221 -17.69 8.38 -5.61
C TYR A 221 -18.87 7.60 -5.03
N ARG A 222 -19.28 7.90 -3.78
CA ARG A 222 -20.27 7.10 -3.06
C ARG A 222 -21.58 6.96 -3.83
N GLN A 223 -22.16 8.06 -4.32
CA GLN A 223 -23.44 8.01 -5.02
C GLN A 223 -23.36 7.16 -6.30
N VAL A 224 -22.25 7.26 -7.04
CA VAL A 224 -22.02 6.47 -8.25
C VAL A 224 -22.01 4.96 -7.94
N PHE A 225 -21.39 4.56 -6.82
CA PHE A 225 -21.37 3.16 -6.41
C PHE A 225 -22.73 2.68 -5.88
N GLU A 226 -23.48 3.53 -5.18
CA GLU A 226 -24.86 3.23 -4.74
C GLU A 226 -25.80 3.01 -5.92
N ASP A 227 -25.71 3.85 -6.95
CA ASP A 227 -26.51 3.73 -8.18
C ASP A 227 -26.15 2.43 -8.93
N LEU A 228 -24.85 2.15 -9.12
CA LEU A 228 -24.38 0.91 -9.76
C LEU A 228 -24.85 -0.34 -9.00
N GLN A 229 -24.77 -0.32 -7.67
CA GLN A 229 -25.22 -1.43 -6.84
C GLN A 229 -26.73 -1.61 -6.92
N THR A 230 -27.50 -0.53 -6.97
CA THR A 230 -28.96 -0.57 -7.11
C THR A 230 -29.37 -1.21 -8.44
N ASP A 231 -28.67 -0.88 -9.52
CA ASP A 231 -28.99 -1.36 -10.86
C ASP A 231 -28.57 -2.82 -11.11
N ARG A 232 -27.42 -3.24 -10.55
CA ARG A 232 -26.74 -4.48 -10.95
C ARG A 232 -26.54 -5.50 -9.82
N GLY A 233 -26.82 -5.11 -8.58
CA GLY A 233 -26.44 -5.88 -7.40
C GLY A 233 -24.97 -5.73 -7.03
N ILE A 234 -24.64 -6.13 -5.80
CA ILE A 234 -23.35 -5.81 -5.16
C ILE A 234 -22.13 -6.39 -5.89
N GLU A 235 -22.21 -7.63 -6.37
CA GLU A 235 -21.05 -8.32 -6.97
C GLU A 235 -20.72 -7.78 -8.38
N GLU A 236 -21.75 -7.57 -9.19
CA GLU A 236 -21.58 -6.99 -10.53
C GLU A 236 -21.15 -5.52 -10.42
N ALA A 237 -21.73 -4.75 -9.49
CA ALA A 237 -21.34 -3.37 -9.25
C ALA A 237 -19.88 -3.25 -8.79
N ALA A 238 -19.44 -4.10 -7.86
CA ALA A 238 -18.05 -4.13 -7.41
C ALA A 238 -17.10 -4.42 -8.58
N THR A 239 -17.46 -5.37 -9.44
CA THR A 239 -16.65 -5.74 -10.62
C THR A 239 -16.61 -4.62 -11.66
N ALA A 240 -17.77 -4.07 -12.02
CA ALA A 240 -17.89 -3.02 -13.03
C ALA A 240 -17.17 -1.72 -12.59
N ALA A 241 -17.32 -1.34 -11.32
CA ALA A 241 -16.59 -0.21 -10.76
C ALA A 241 -15.07 -0.44 -10.76
N PHE A 242 -14.62 -1.66 -10.41
CA PHE A 242 -13.20 -2.01 -10.46
C PHE A 242 -12.66 -1.99 -11.90
N ASP A 243 -13.43 -2.46 -12.87
CA ASP A 243 -13.04 -2.43 -14.29
C ASP A 243 -12.81 -0.98 -14.78
N ALA A 244 -13.65 -0.03 -14.32
CA ALA A 244 -13.44 1.39 -14.57
C ALA A 244 -12.16 1.91 -13.89
N VAL A 245 -11.92 1.57 -12.62
CA VAL A 245 -10.68 1.92 -11.89
C VAL A 245 -9.44 1.41 -12.64
N LEU A 246 -9.47 0.16 -13.11
CA LEU A 246 -8.37 -0.45 -13.85
C LEU A 246 -8.19 0.17 -15.24
N GLY A 247 -9.29 0.52 -15.92
CA GLY A 247 -9.27 1.23 -17.19
C GLY A 247 -8.59 2.60 -17.07
N THR A 248 -8.97 3.38 -16.05
CA THR A 248 -8.36 4.68 -15.76
C THR A 248 -6.88 4.56 -15.40
N PHE A 249 -6.48 3.52 -14.66
CA PHE A 249 -5.06 3.23 -14.42
C PHE A 249 -4.29 3.07 -15.75
N CYS A 250 -4.81 2.28 -16.69
CA CYS A 250 -4.17 2.06 -17.99
C CYS A 250 -4.05 3.36 -18.79
N GLN A 251 -5.12 4.17 -18.83
CA GLN A 251 -5.09 5.47 -19.51
C GLN A 251 -4.02 6.40 -18.93
N HIS A 252 -3.90 6.47 -17.60
CA HIS A 252 -2.83 7.24 -16.96
C HIS A 252 -1.43 6.68 -17.28
N ALA A 253 -1.26 5.36 -17.28
CA ALA A 253 0.02 4.74 -17.63
C ALA A 253 0.43 5.10 -19.06
N GLU A 254 -0.46 4.93 -20.03
CA GLU A 254 -0.22 5.25 -21.45
C GLU A 254 0.07 6.74 -21.68
N HIS A 255 -0.74 7.62 -21.08
CA HIS A 255 -0.53 9.06 -21.18
C HIS A 255 0.85 9.47 -20.64
N TRP A 256 1.19 9.00 -19.44
CA TRP A 256 2.45 9.37 -18.80
C TRP A 256 3.69 8.74 -19.44
N ILE A 257 3.55 7.57 -20.10
CA ILE A 257 4.61 7.04 -20.98
C ILE A 257 4.93 8.06 -22.07
N GLY A 258 3.90 8.57 -22.76
CA GLY A 258 4.07 9.59 -23.80
C GLY A 258 4.70 10.89 -23.31
N GLU A 259 4.28 11.37 -22.14
CA GLU A 259 4.87 12.57 -21.50
C GLU A 259 6.37 12.38 -21.22
N VAL A 260 6.74 11.27 -20.57
CA VAL A 260 8.13 10.99 -20.20
C VAL A 260 9.03 10.85 -21.43
N GLU A 261 8.55 10.17 -22.48
CA GLU A 261 9.28 10.09 -23.75
C GLU A 261 9.42 11.45 -24.44
N GLY A 262 8.38 12.29 -24.36
CA GLY A 262 8.41 13.67 -24.86
C GLY A 262 9.51 14.49 -24.18
N TRP A 263 9.65 14.35 -22.85
CA TRP A 263 10.71 15.00 -22.08
C TRP A 263 12.10 14.51 -22.49
N ALA A 264 12.27 13.20 -22.69
CA ALA A 264 13.56 12.63 -23.10
C ALA A 264 14.00 13.12 -24.49
N LYS A 265 13.06 13.25 -25.44
CA LYS A 265 13.32 13.82 -26.76
C LYS A 265 13.70 15.30 -26.69
N GLY A 266 13.02 16.06 -25.82
CA GLY A 266 13.34 17.47 -25.58
C GLY A 266 14.76 17.69 -25.06
N GLU A 267 15.24 16.83 -24.15
CA GLU A 267 16.61 16.87 -23.62
C GLU A 267 17.65 16.61 -24.71
N LYS A 268 17.41 15.62 -25.59
CA LYS A 268 18.30 15.29 -26.71
C LYS A 268 18.36 16.36 -27.79
N GLY A 269 17.27 17.09 -28.00
CA GLY A 269 17.20 18.17 -29.00
C GLY A 269 17.80 19.51 -28.54
N ALA A 270 18.12 19.63 -27.25
CA ALA A 270 18.70 20.84 -26.64
C ALA A 270 20.21 20.74 -26.39
N GLY A 271 20.84 19.60 -26.73
CA GLY A 271 22.27 19.32 -26.54
C GLY A 271 23.14 19.57 -27.76
#